data_AF-A0A7S0PY01-F1
#
_entry.id   AF-A0A7S0PY01-F1
#
_cell.length_a   1.000
_cell.length_b   1.000
_cell.length_c   1.000
_cell.angle_alpha   90.00
_cell.angle_beta   90.00
_cell.angle_gamma   90.00
#
_symmetry.space_group_name_H-M   'P 1'
#
loop_
_entity.id
_entity.type
_entity.pdbx_description
1 polymer ?
#
loop_
_entity_poly.entity_id
_entity_poly.type
_entity_poly.pdbx_seq_one_letter_code
_entity_poly.pdbx_strand_id
1 'polypeptide(L)'
;GPRKGRGMSVPALSLAASSTAKVTLLDVKRSNQIQITLAKFRPASHEMVRVAVLRLDETLIKADLLPQLRECAPGPEELELLHKYLTGEEPSDRLQPAEQFLLEMAKVPR
;
A
#
# COMPACT_ATOMS: atom_id res chain seq x y z
N GLY A 1 -29.23 57.07 15.02
CA GLY A 1 -27.90 57.72 14.90
C GLY A 1 -26.81 56.65 14.91
N PRO A 2 -25.68 56.83 14.22
CA PRO A 2 -24.89 55.74 13.62
C PRO A 2 -23.58 55.37 14.37
N ARG A 3 -22.88 54.33 13.85
CA ARG A 3 -21.43 53.99 13.95
C ARG A 3 -21.01 53.08 15.12
N LYS A 4 -20.01 52.18 15.04
CA LYS A 4 -19.18 51.53 14.01
C LYS A 4 -18.18 50.66 14.82
N GLY A 5 -18.01 49.38 14.50
CA GLY A 5 -16.85 48.58 14.91
C GLY A 5 -16.80 47.31 14.05
N ARG A 6 -15.84 47.14 13.13
CA ARG A 6 -14.54 46.47 13.35
C ARG A 6 -14.76 45.08 13.97
N GLY A 7 -14.42 43.96 13.36
CA GLY A 7 -13.67 43.57 12.18
C GLY A 7 -13.45 42.04 12.28
N MET A 8 -12.95 41.40 11.22
CA MET A 8 -12.11 40.18 11.23
C MET A 8 -12.54 39.02 12.18
N SER A 9 -12.87 37.80 11.75
CA SER A 9 -12.21 36.95 10.76
C SER A 9 -13.07 35.70 10.57
N VAL A 10 -13.16 35.19 9.35
CA VAL A 10 -13.43 33.76 9.14
C VAL A 10 -12.22 32.96 9.63
N PRO A 11 -12.45 31.77 10.21
CA PRO A 11 -11.65 30.65 9.76
C PRO A 11 -12.56 29.51 9.31
N ALA A 12 -12.36 29.14 8.05
CA ALA A 12 -12.72 27.84 7.53
C ALA A 12 -11.97 26.77 8.34
N LEU A 13 -12.68 25.85 8.96
CA LEU A 13 -12.12 24.56 9.35
C LEU A 13 -13.03 23.46 8.84
N SER A 14 -12.71 23.11 7.59
CA SER A 14 -12.68 21.78 7.00
C SER A 14 -13.55 20.72 7.70
N LEU A 15 -14.62 20.37 7.00
CA LEU A 15 -15.38 19.15 7.23
C LEU A 15 -14.40 17.97 7.06
N ALA A 16 -13.90 17.43 8.18
CA ALA A 16 -13.20 16.15 8.21
C ALA A 16 -14.20 15.03 7.90
N ALA A 17 -14.65 14.97 6.65
CA ALA A 17 -15.29 13.80 6.10
C ALA A 17 -14.20 12.73 5.97
N SER A 18 -14.08 11.90 7.00
CA SER A 18 -13.33 10.65 6.98
C SER A 18 -13.96 9.70 5.97
N SER A 19 -13.75 9.93 4.68
CA SER A 19 -14.00 8.93 3.66
C SER A 19 -12.84 7.94 3.71
N THR A 20 -13.07 6.78 4.32
CA THR A 20 -12.19 5.61 4.26
C THR A 20 -12.27 5.00 2.86
N ALA A 21 -12.05 5.81 1.83
CA ALA A 21 -12.00 5.35 0.45
C ALA A 21 -10.75 4.49 0.28
N LYS A 22 -10.94 3.25 -0.15
CA LYS A 22 -9.81 2.40 -0.52
C LYS A 22 -9.12 3.02 -1.74
N VAL A 23 -7.82 3.19 -1.65
CA VAL A 23 -6.98 3.73 -2.72
C VAL A 23 -6.49 2.56 -3.57
N THR A 24 -6.72 2.68 -4.86
CA THR A 24 -6.20 1.76 -5.88
C THR A 24 -5.10 2.49 -6.63
N LEU A 25 -3.88 1.98 -6.55
CA LEU A 25 -2.72 2.57 -7.23
C LEU A 25 -2.35 1.77 -8.48
N LEU A 26 -2.60 0.47 -8.46
CA LEU A 26 -2.28 -0.44 -9.55
C LEU A 26 -3.46 -0.57 -10.51
N ASP A 27 -3.17 -0.80 -11.78
CA ASP A 27 -4.20 -1.23 -12.72
C ASP A 27 -4.81 -2.58 -12.30
N VAL A 28 -6.07 -2.80 -12.68
CA VAL A 28 -6.84 -4.00 -12.38
C VAL A 28 -6.08 -5.28 -12.76
N LYS A 29 -5.40 -5.31 -13.91
CA LYS A 29 -4.63 -6.49 -14.33
C LYS A 29 -3.50 -6.82 -13.36
N ARG A 30 -2.76 -5.79 -12.94
CA ARG A 30 -1.61 -5.92 -12.04
C ARG A 30 -2.06 -6.34 -10.64
N SER A 31 -3.08 -5.67 -10.12
CA SER A 31 -3.71 -6.01 -8.84
C SER A 31 -4.20 -7.46 -8.82
N ASN A 32 -4.88 -7.90 -9.88
CA ASN A 32 -5.35 -9.29 -10.01
C ASN A 32 -4.20 -10.30 -10.04
N GLN A 33 -3.14 -10.05 -10.81
CA GLN A 33 -1.97 -10.93 -10.87
C GLN A 33 -1.33 -11.14 -9.49
N ILE A 34 -1.19 -10.06 -8.72
CA ILE A 34 -0.66 -10.10 -7.36
C ILE A 34 -1.61 -10.85 -6.43
N GLN A 35 -2.92 -10.58 -6.50
CA GLN A 35 -3.90 -11.29 -5.66
C GLN A 35 -3.97 -12.79 -5.94
N ILE A 36 -3.87 -13.20 -7.21
CA ILE A 36 -3.80 -14.62 -7.59
C ILE A 36 -2.56 -15.26 -6.99
N THR A 37 -1.43 -14.57 -7.03
CA THR A 37 -0.17 -15.05 -6.46
C THR A 37 -0.27 -15.15 -4.94
N LEU A 38 -0.78 -14.11 -4.27
CA LEU A 38 -1.06 -14.08 -2.82
C LEU A 38 -1.99 -15.20 -2.35
N ALA A 39 -3.01 -15.55 -3.14
CA ALA A 39 -3.93 -16.62 -2.80
C ALA A 39 -3.21 -17.98 -2.62
N LYS A 40 -2.07 -18.18 -3.28
CA LYS A 40 -1.24 -19.40 -3.16
C LYS A 40 -0.45 -19.47 -1.85
N PHE A 41 -0.25 -18.33 -1.19
CA PHE A 41 0.48 -18.22 0.08
C PHE A 41 -0.45 -18.15 1.29
N ARG A 42 -1.78 -18.11 1.11
CA ARG A 42 -2.74 -18.11 2.22
C ARG A 42 -2.60 -19.37 3.07
N PRO A 43 -2.64 -19.27 4.41
CA PRO A 43 -3.07 -18.11 5.21
C PRO A 43 -1.97 -17.10 5.60
N ALA A 44 -0.78 -17.14 4.99
CA ALA A 44 0.31 -16.23 5.36
C ALA A 44 -0.06 -14.76 5.16
N SER A 45 0.22 -13.92 6.17
CA SER A 45 0.09 -12.46 6.07
C SER A 45 1.15 -11.87 5.14
N HIS A 46 0.92 -10.66 4.60
CA HIS A 46 1.90 -9.99 3.71
C HIS A 46 3.27 -9.85 4.38
N GLU A 47 3.29 -9.54 5.68
CA GLU A 47 4.52 -9.50 6.49
C GLU A 47 5.21 -10.86 6.58
N MET A 48 4.45 -11.95 6.79
CA MET A 48 5.01 -13.30 6.83
C MET A 48 5.65 -13.68 5.49
N VAL A 49 5.00 -13.33 4.37
CA VAL A 49 5.58 -13.56 3.04
C VAL A 49 6.87 -12.76 2.87
N ARG A 50 6.90 -11.49 3.28
CA ARG A 50 8.15 -10.69 3.29
C ARG A 50 9.25 -11.34 4.11
N VAL A 51 8.95 -11.78 5.33
CA VAL A 51 9.92 -12.44 6.22
C VAL A 51 10.40 -13.76 5.62
N ALA A 52 9.51 -14.53 5.01
CA ALA A 52 9.86 -15.76 4.30
C ALA A 52 10.80 -15.48 3.11
N VAL A 53 10.56 -14.41 2.34
CA VAL A 53 11.47 -13.97 1.27
C VAL A 53 12.84 -13.61 1.83
N LEU A 54 12.89 -12.80 2.90
CA LEU A 54 14.13 -12.37 3.54
C LEU A 54 14.94 -13.55 4.13
N ARG A 55 14.24 -14.58 4.60
CA ARG A 55 14.86 -15.78 5.21
C ARG A 55 15.10 -16.91 4.22
N LEU A 56 14.69 -16.75 2.97
CA LEU A 56 14.66 -17.83 1.97
C LEU A 56 13.95 -19.08 2.53
N ASP A 57 12.80 -18.88 3.17
CA ASP A 57 12.05 -19.95 3.83
C ASP A 57 11.33 -20.83 2.81
N GLU A 58 11.97 -21.92 2.43
CA GLU A 58 11.47 -22.91 1.47
C GLU A 58 10.23 -23.67 1.96
N THR A 59 9.91 -23.61 3.26
CA THR A 59 8.71 -24.25 3.82
C THR A 59 7.45 -23.45 3.52
N LEU A 60 7.58 -22.12 3.42
CA LEU A 60 6.50 -21.20 3.07
C LEU A 60 6.49 -20.84 1.58
N ILE A 61 7.67 -20.63 0.99
CA ILE A 61 7.84 -20.25 -0.41
C ILE A 61 8.49 -21.40 -1.16
N LYS A 62 7.66 -22.23 -1.79
CA LYS A 62 8.13 -23.31 -2.65
C LYS A 62 8.88 -22.76 -3.85
N ALA A 63 9.91 -23.48 -4.30
CA ALA A 63 10.72 -23.11 -5.46
C ALA A 63 9.88 -22.84 -6.73
N ASP A 64 8.79 -23.59 -6.94
CA ASP A 64 7.87 -23.40 -8.07
C ASP A 64 7.14 -22.04 -8.08
N LEU A 65 7.05 -21.38 -6.92
CA LEU A 65 6.36 -20.09 -6.78
C LEU A 65 7.33 -18.90 -6.88
N LEU A 66 8.65 -19.13 -6.77
CA LEU A 66 9.67 -18.09 -6.92
C LEU A 66 9.56 -17.26 -8.22
N PRO A 67 9.36 -17.85 -9.42
CA PRO A 67 9.22 -17.05 -10.63
C PRO A 67 8.01 -16.10 -10.56
N GLN A 68 6.87 -16.59 -10.05
CA GLN A 68 5.66 -15.79 -9.90
C GLN A 68 5.84 -14.68 -8.86
N LEU A 69 6.52 -14.98 -7.76
CA LEU A 69 6.82 -14.01 -6.71
C LEU A 69 7.76 -12.91 -7.22
N ARG A 70 8.75 -13.30 -8.04
CA ARG A 70 9.66 -12.36 -8.71
C ARG A 70 8.91 -11.43 -9.67
N GLU A 71 7.94 -11.94 -10.42
CA GLU A 71 7.09 -11.12 -11.29
C GLU A 71 6.17 -10.16 -10.51
N CYS A 72 5.86 -10.50 -9.25
CA CYS A 72 5.11 -9.64 -8.35
C CYS A 72 5.98 -8.61 -7.61
N ALA A 73 7.29 -8.54 -7.89
CA ALA A 73 8.13 -7.47 -7.33
C ALA A 73 7.69 -6.11 -7.91
N PRO A 74 7.68 -5.03 -7.09
CA PRO A 74 7.31 -3.70 -7.57
C PRO A 74 8.35 -3.18 -8.58
N GLY A 75 7.90 -2.52 -9.63
CA GLY A 75 8.71 -1.74 -10.56
C GLY A 75 9.07 -0.36 -10.01
N PRO A 76 9.95 0.40 -10.68
CA PRO A 76 10.36 1.73 -10.24
C PRO A 76 9.18 2.71 -10.11
N GLU A 77 8.27 2.72 -11.09
CA GLU A 77 7.07 3.57 -11.06
C GLU A 77 6.15 3.20 -9.89
N GLU A 78 5.99 1.91 -9.60
CA GLU A 78 5.18 1.41 -8.48
C GLU A 78 5.81 1.81 -7.13
N LEU A 79 7.16 1.81 -7.04
CA LEU A 79 7.87 2.27 -5.85
C LEU A 79 7.67 3.77 -5.60
N GLU A 80 7.64 4.59 -6.64
CA GLU A 80 7.33 6.03 -6.52
C GLU A 80 5.90 6.25 -6.02
N LEU A 81 4.93 5.49 -6.55
CA LEU A 81 3.53 5.54 -6.08
C LEU A 81 3.40 5.09 -4.62
N LEU A 82 4.15 4.06 -4.23
CA LEU A 82 4.14 3.52 -2.86
C LEU A 82 5.00 4.34 -1.89
N HIS A 83 5.84 5.28 -2.37
CA HIS A 83 6.79 6.02 -1.56
C HIS A 83 6.13 6.71 -0.36
N LYS A 84 5.01 7.40 -0.58
CA LYS A 84 4.26 8.12 0.46
C LYS A 84 3.72 7.20 1.56
N TYR A 85 3.43 5.95 1.22
CA TYR A 85 2.96 4.95 2.17
C TYR A 85 4.14 4.25 2.86
N LEU A 86 5.29 4.12 2.19
CA LEU A 86 6.54 3.61 2.76
C LEU A 86 7.14 4.58 3.78
N THR A 87 7.07 5.89 3.53
CA THR A 87 7.52 6.95 4.44
C THR A 87 6.53 7.19 5.59
N GLY A 88 5.32 6.63 5.50
CA GLY A 88 4.26 6.80 6.50
C GLY A 88 3.52 8.14 6.40
N GLU A 89 3.68 8.88 5.29
CA GLU A 89 2.91 10.10 5.02
C GLU A 89 1.43 9.79 4.81
N GLU A 90 1.12 8.64 4.21
CA GLU A 90 -0.24 8.12 4.07
C GLU A 90 -0.42 6.74 4.74
N PRO A 91 -1.58 6.48 5.36
CA PRO A 91 -1.86 5.21 6.03
C PRO A 91 -2.03 4.06 5.03
N SER A 92 -1.28 2.97 5.21
CA SER A 92 -1.33 1.78 4.36
C SER A 92 -2.65 1.01 4.43
N ASP A 93 -3.45 1.19 5.49
CA ASP A 93 -4.77 0.55 5.63
C ASP A 93 -5.78 0.96 4.54
N ARG A 94 -5.53 2.08 3.87
CA ARG A 94 -6.34 2.54 2.74
C ARG A 94 -6.03 1.78 1.45
N LEU A 95 -4.85 1.16 1.35
CA LEU A 95 -4.44 0.41 0.16
C LEU A 95 -5.21 -0.90 0.05
N GLN A 96 -5.44 -1.38 -1.18
CA GLN A 96 -5.98 -2.72 -1.38
C GLN A 96 -4.91 -3.80 -1.08
N PRO A 97 -5.30 -5.08 -0.90
CA PRO A 97 -4.36 -6.12 -0.50
C PRO A 97 -3.16 -6.29 -1.43
N ALA A 98 -3.32 -6.07 -2.73
CA ALA A 98 -2.22 -6.18 -3.69
C ALA A 98 -1.15 -5.10 -3.45
N GLU A 99 -1.58 -3.86 -3.26
CA GLU A 99 -0.72 -2.72 -2.95
C GLU A 99 -0.06 -2.87 -1.58
N GLN A 100 -0.79 -3.34 -0.57
CA GLN A 100 -0.22 -3.64 0.74
C GLN A 100 0.90 -4.68 0.65
N PHE A 101 0.71 -5.70 -0.20
CA PHE A 101 1.76 -6.67 -0.47
C PHE A 101 2.96 -6.06 -1.19
N LEU A 102 2.75 -5.26 -2.24
CA LEU A 102 3.85 -4.57 -2.91
C LEU A 102 4.62 -3.65 -1.96
N LEU A 103 3.93 -2.98 -1.04
CA LEU A 103 4.54 -2.14 -0.02
C LEU A 103 5.46 -2.94 0.90
N GLU A 104 5.04 -4.14 1.33
CA GLU A 104 5.91 -5.03 2.10
C GLU A 104 7.09 -5.55 1.26
N MET A 105 6.85 -5.88 -0.02
CA MET A 105 7.90 -6.33 -0.94
C MET A 105 8.89 -5.22 -1.30
N ALA A 106 8.48 -3.95 -1.27
CA ALA A 106 9.35 -2.79 -1.48
C ALA A 106 10.37 -2.61 -0.35
N LYS A 107 10.09 -3.14 0.85
CA LYS A 107 11.01 -3.14 1.99
C LYS A 107 12.09 -4.23 1.89
N VAL A 108 11.97 -5.14 0.93
CA VAL A 108 12.97 -6.19 0.69
C VAL A 108 14.15 -5.58 -0.10
N PRO A 109 15.38 -5.57 0.44
CA PRO A 109 16.54 -5.09 -0.29
C PRO A 109 16.82 -5.99 -1.49
N ARG A 110 17.17 -5.38 -2.62
CA ARG A 110 17.53 -6.07 -3.88
C ARG A 110 19.02 -6.05 -4.11
#